data_AF-A0A0C9W901-F1
#
_entry.id   AF-A0A0C9W901-F1
#
_cell.length_a   1.000
_cell.length_b   1.000
_cell.length_c   1.000
_cell.angle_alpha   90.00
_cell.angle_beta   90.00
_cell.angle_gamma   90.00
#
_symmetry.space_group_name_H-M   'P 1'
#
loop_
_entity.id
_entity.type
_entity.pdbx_description
1 polymer ?
#
loop_
_entity_poly.entity_id
_entity_poly.type
_entity_poly.pdbx_seq_one_letter_code
_entity_poly.pdbx_strand_id
1 'polypeptide(L)'
;MSSVIKTAHQQATSEPNFHTLCMNQDVSGGIPRLFWEGFPFCDIHHVTTPNVLHQLYQGIFKHIVSWSLPPCYGVWHFKNGWSMLEQIGGKERKHMAWILLGCLIGKVPCGVVLAFRALLDFIYLAQYSLHDDVTLRYMEDTLKEFHKHKDVLINLSIHNDLDIPKIHSLHHYINSIYLYGMMDNYNTEMFEHFHIDFCKEGRRVSN
;
A
#
# COMPACT_ATOMS: atom_id res chain seq x y z
N MET A 1 -1.28 -11.08 -19.15
CA MET A 1 -1.59 -12.20 -18.23
C MET A 1 -2.35 -13.34 -18.90
N SER A 2 -3.53 -13.12 -19.49
CA SER A 2 -4.34 -14.20 -20.11
C SER A 2 -3.64 -14.94 -21.27
N SER A 3 -2.88 -14.24 -22.12
CA SER A 3 -2.11 -14.86 -23.21
C SER A 3 -0.98 -15.78 -22.70
N VAL A 4 -0.28 -15.37 -21.65
CA VAL A 4 0.83 -16.13 -21.04
C VAL A 4 0.34 -17.46 -20.48
N ILE A 5 -0.79 -17.44 -19.75
CA ILE A 5 -1.40 -18.66 -19.18
C ILE A 5 -1.85 -19.63 -20.28
N LYS A 6 -2.45 -19.12 -21.36
CA LYS A 6 -2.86 -19.95 -22.51
C LYS A 6 -1.68 -20.60 -23.21
N THR A 7 -0.61 -19.86 -23.44
CA THR A 7 0.63 -20.39 -24.03
C THR A 7 1.28 -21.42 -23.12
N ALA A 8 1.35 -21.15 -21.82
CA ALA A 8 1.89 -22.08 -20.84
C ALA A 8 1.07 -23.39 -20.79
N HIS A 9 -0.26 -23.31 -20.89
CA HIS A 9 -1.12 -24.50 -20.99
C HIS A 9 -0.88 -25.35 -22.24
N GLN A 10 -0.54 -24.72 -23.37
CA GLN A 10 -0.24 -25.44 -24.61
C GLN A 10 1.13 -26.13 -24.58
N GLN A 11 2.08 -25.58 -23.81
CA GLN A 11 3.45 -26.06 -23.73
C GLN A 11 3.70 -27.00 -22.55
N ALA A 12 2.88 -26.91 -21.50
CA ALA A 12 3.08 -27.67 -20.28
C ALA A 12 2.76 -29.15 -20.46
N THR A 13 3.70 -29.99 -20.04
CA THR A 13 3.52 -31.45 -19.97
C THR A 13 3.11 -31.93 -18.57
N SER A 14 3.19 -31.07 -17.57
CA SER A 14 2.81 -31.32 -16.18
C SER A 14 2.52 -30.01 -15.44
N GLU A 15 1.85 -30.09 -14.29
CA GLU A 15 1.50 -28.93 -13.45
C GLU A 15 2.72 -28.15 -12.92
N PRO A 16 3.82 -28.79 -12.46
CA PRO A 16 5.05 -28.08 -12.09
C PRO A 16 5.71 -27.38 -13.28
N ASN A 17 5.61 -27.98 -14.47
CA ASN A 17 6.13 -27.40 -15.70
C ASN A 17 5.31 -26.18 -16.13
N PHE A 18 3.98 -26.26 -16.04
CA PHE A 18 3.07 -25.11 -16.22
C PHE A 18 3.42 -23.95 -15.29
N HIS A 19 3.64 -24.25 -14.01
CA HIS A 19 4.00 -23.24 -13.03
C HIS A 19 5.32 -22.54 -13.39
N THR A 20 6.32 -23.32 -13.81
CA THR A 20 7.64 -22.81 -14.22
C THR A 20 7.53 -21.92 -15.47
N LEU A 21 6.75 -22.33 -16.46
CA LEU A 21 6.52 -21.56 -17.69
C LEU A 21 5.80 -20.22 -17.42
N CYS A 22 4.85 -20.19 -16.50
CA CYS A 22 4.19 -18.95 -16.08
C CYS A 22 5.16 -18.02 -15.35
N MET A 23 5.95 -18.55 -14.41
CA MET A 23 6.89 -17.76 -13.61
C MET A 23 8.01 -17.15 -14.46
N ASN A 24 8.44 -17.81 -15.54
CA ASN A 24 9.41 -17.25 -16.50
C ASN A 24 8.91 -15.97 -17.20
N GLN A 25 7.62 -15.66 -17.09
CA GLN A 25 6.97 -14.48 -17.64
C GLN A 25 6.38 -13.60 -16.52
N ASP A 26 6.86 -13.77 -15.28
CA ASP A 26 6.39 -13.06 -14.08
C ASP A 26 4.89 -13.21 -13.80
N VAL A 27 4.30 -14.35 -14.20
CA VAL A 27 2.90 -14.69 -13.93
C VAL A 27 2.85 -15.87 -12.96
N SER A 28 2.05 -15.75 -11.89
CA SER A 28 1.84 -16.87 -10.97
C SER A 28 1.19 -18.06 -11.69
N GLY A 29 1.80 -19.23 -11.57
CA GLY A 29 1.27 -20.48 -12.12
C GLY A 29 0.27 -21.20 -11.21
N GLY A 30 -0.08 -20.63 -10.05
CA GLY A 30 -1.02 -21.24 -9.10
C GLY A 30 -2.48 -21.16 -9.54
N ILE A 31 -2.79 -20.37 -10.57
CA ILE A 31 -4.14 -20.16 -11.08
C ILE A 31 -4.16 -20.55 -12.57
N PRO A 32 -4.42 -21.82 -12.90
CA PRO A 32 -4.42 -22.30 -14.29
C PRO A 32 -5.53 -21.68 -15.13
N ARG A 33 -6.64 -21.29 -14.49
CA ARG A 33 -7.75 -20.60 -15.14
C ARG A 33 -8.15 -19.38 -14.34
N LEU A 34 -8.08 -18.21 -14.97
CA LEU A 34 -8.49 -16.95 -14.34
C LEU A 34 -10.00 -16.98 -14.08
N PHE A 35 -10.43 -16.67 -12.86
CA PHE A 35 -11.85 -16.71 -12.51
C PHE A 35 -12.69 -15.71 -13.34
N TRP A 36 -12.05 -14.66 -13.86
CA TRP A 36 -12.69 -13.62 -14.68
C TRP A 36 -12.62 -13.85 -16.19
N GLU A 37 -12.08 -14.99 -16.67
CA GLU A 37 -11.90 -15.26 -18.11
C GLU A 37 -13.20 -15.15 -18.94
N GLY A 38 -14.36 -15.43 -18.32
CA GLY A 38 -15.67 -15.36 -18.96
C GLY A 38 -16.35 -13.99 -18.94
N PHE A 39 -15.70 -12.95 -18.44
CA PHE A 39 -16.30 -11.63 -18.25
C PHE A 39 -15.66 -10.59 -19.19
N PRO A 40 -16.10 -10.49 -20.46
CA PRO A 40 -15.44 -9.67 -21.49
C PRO A 40 -15.50 -8.17 -21.23
N PHE A 41 -16.40 -7.71 -20.35
CA PHE A 41 -16.54 -6.31 -19.96
C PHE A 41 -16.00 -6.02 -18.55
N CYS A 42 -15.40 -7.02 -17.88
CA CYS A 42 -14.80 -6.84 -16.58
C CYS A 42 -13.30 -6.58 -16.72
N ASP A 43 -12.90 -5.35 -16.41
CA ASP A 43 -11.49 -5.04 -16.20
C ASP A 43 -11.12 -5.41 -14.76
N ILE A 44 -10.35 -6.49 -14.59
CA ILE A 44 -9.93 -6.96 -13.27
C ILE A 44 -9.06 -5.94 -12.53
N HIS A 45 -8.37 -5.05 -13.25
CA HIS A 45 -7.51 -4.04 -12.64
C HIS A 45 -8.32 -2.99 -11.88
N HIS A 46 -9.57 -2.77 -12.28
CA HIS A 46 -10.53 -1.91 -11.61
C HIS A 46 -11.13 -2.55 -10.35
N VAL A 47 -11.12 -3.88 -10.23
CA VAL A 47 -11.65 -4.58 -9.05
C VAL A 47 -10.73 -4.48 -7.83
N THR A 48 -9.45 -4.18 -8.04
CA THR A 48 -8.50 -4.01 -6.94
C THR A 48 -8.62 -2.60 -6.35
N THR A 49 -9.55 -2.43 -5.43
CA THR A 49 -9.76 -1.14 -4.79
C THR A 49 -8.62 -0.77 -3.84
N PRO A 50 -8.29 0.52 -3.72
CA PRO A 50 -7.24 0.97 -2.82
C PRO A 50 -7.59 0.70 -1.36
N ASN A 51 -6.57 0.55 -0.52
CA ASN A 51 -6.71 0.10 0.85
C ASN A 51 -5.88 0.96 1.82
N VAL A 52 -6.58 1.71 2.67
CA VAL A 52 -5.95 2.64 3.62
C VAL A 52 -5.04 1.90 4.60
N LEU A 53 -5.48 0.80 5.19
CA LEU A 53 -4.65 0.09 6.18
C LEU A 53 -3.42 -0.55 5.53
N HIS A 54 -3.61 -1.41 4.54
CA HIS A 54 -2.53 -2.23 4.01
C HIS A 54 -1.61 -1.47 3.04
N GLN A 55 -2.14 -0.54 2.24
CA GLN A 55 -1.33 0.20 1.27
C GLN A 55 -0.78 1.49 1.85
N LEU A 56 -1.58 2.29 2.56
CA LEU A 56 -1.12 3.56 3.10
C LEU A 56 -0.33 3.38 4.40
N TYR A 57 -0.91 2.75 5.42
CA TYR A 57 -0.22 2.62 6.72
C TYR A 57 0.85 1.52 6.71
N GLN A 58 0.47 0.27 6.41
CA GLN A 58 1.43 -0.84 6.36
C GLN A 58 2.34 -0.81 5.12
N GLY A 59 2.07 0.10 4.19
CA GLY A 59 2.92 0.39 3.05
C GLY A 59 3.69 1.68 3.21
N ILE A 60 3.08 2.80 2.80
CA ILE A 60 3.75 4.10 2.71
C ILE A 60 4.31 4.57 4.06
N PHE A 61 3.51 4.56 5.13
CA PHE A 61 3.96 5.04 6.43
C PHE A 61 5.12 4.20 6.98
N LYS A 62 5.06 2.87 6.81
CA LYS A 62 6.17 1.96 7.13
C LYS A 62 7.46 2.32 6.39
N HIS A 63 7.37 2.70 5.12
CA HIS A 63 8.53 3.17 4.35
C HIS A 63 9.09 4.48 4.91
N ILE A 64 8.23 5.48 5.18
CA ILE A 64 8.66 6.76 5.77
C ILE A 64 9.44 6.53 7.07
N VAL A 65 8.92 5.70 7.97
CA VAL A 65 9.59 5.36 9.22
C VAL A 65 10.95 4.71 8.96
N SER A 66 10.99 3.69 8.07
CA SER A 66 12.23 3.00 7.72
C SER A 66 13.28 3.92 7.11
N TRP A 67 12.87 4.93 6.34
CA TRP A 67 13.75 5.90 5.70
C TRP A 67 14.22 6.99 6.66
N SER A 68 13.43 7.30 7.69
CA SER A 68 13.71 8.35 8.66
C SER A 68 14.65 7.92 9.80
N LEU A 69 14.73 6.61 10.09
CA LEU A 69 15.50 6.06 11.19
C LEU A 69 16.63 5.18 10.63
N PRO A 70 17.86 5.72 10.43
CA PRO A 70 18.98 4.85 10.13
C PRO A 70 19.16 3.83 11.27
N PRO A 71 19.60 2.60 10.97
CA PRO A 71 19.89 1.61 12.00
C PRO A 71 21.03 2.12 12.89
N CYS A 72 20.68 2.73 14.02
CA CYS A 72 21.63 3.24 15.00
C CYS A 72 21.78 2.26 16.17
N TYR A 73 23.00 2.09 16.67
CA TYR A 73 23.25 1.34 17.90
C TYR A 73 22.59 2.04 19.10
N GLY A 74 21.79 1.32 19.88
CA GLY A 74 21.18 1.83 21.13
C GLY A 74 19.75 2.38 21.03
N VAL A 75 19.17 2.49 19.83
CA VAL A 75 17.71 2.70 19.69
C VAL A 75 17.00 1.35 19.71
N TRP A 76 15.83 1.30 20.35
CA TRP A 76 15.00 0.10 20.44
C TRP A 76 14.68 -0.42 19.03
N HIS A 77 15.41 -1.47 18.63
CA HIS A 77 15.05 -2.26 17.47
C HIS A 77 13.87 -3.12 17.89
N PHE A 78 12.69 -2.81 17.37
CA PHE A 78 11.55 -3.70 17.54
C PHE A 78 11.92 -5.03 16.87
N LYS A 79 12.14 -6.09 17.67
CA LYS A 79 12.55 -7.42 17.18
C LYS A 79 11.61 -8.00 16.12
N ASN A 80 10.34 -7.60 16.15
CA ASN A 80 9.32 -7.98 15.18
C ASN A 80 9.04 -6.84 14.14
N GLY A 81 9.85 -5.78 14.14
CA GLY A 81 9.56 -4.54 13.43
C GLY A 81 8.30 -3.85 13.95
N TRP A 82 7.72 -3.00 13.11
CA TRP A 82 6.50 -2.26 13.41
C TRP A 82 5.21 -3.12 13.33
N SER A 83 5.33 -4.45 13.24
CA SER A 83 4.17 -5.38 13.17
C SER A 83 3.31 -5.36 14.44
N MET A 84 3.88 -5.03 15.62
CA MET A 84 3.06 -4.82 16.83
C MET A 84 2.20 -3.54 16.78
N LEU A 85 2.43 -2.64 15.82
CA LEU A 85 1.60 -1.44 15.65
C LEU A 85 0.33 -1.70 14.82
N GLU A 86 0.06 -2.94 14.42
CA GLU A 86 -1.19 -3.34 13.77
C GLU A 86 -2.43 -3.05 14.63
N GLN A 87 -2.27 -2.93 15.96
CA GLN A 87 -3.34 -2.57 16.90
C GLN A 87 -3.41 -1.07 17.24
N ILE A 88 -2.72 -0.21 16.49
CA ILE A 88 -2.70 1.23 16.78
C ILE A 88 -3.85 1.92 16.06
N GLY A 89 -4.71 2.59 16.82
CA GLY A 89 -5.87 3.28 16.29
C GLY A 89 -5.48 4.45 15.37
N GLY A 90 -6.37 4.84 14.44
CA GLY A 90 -6.08 5.90 13.46
C GLY A 90 -5.61 7.23 14.07
N LYS A 91 -6.11 7.60 15.27
CA LYS A 91 -5.67 8.79 16.01
C LYS A 91 -4.20 8.73 16.42
N GLU A 92 -3.76 7.58 16.90
CA GLU A 92 -2.39 7.37 17.35
C GLU A 92 -1.44 7.41 16.14
N ARG A 93 -1.81 6.78 15.02
CA ARG A 93 -1.04 6.84 13.77
C ARG A 93 -0.84 8.28 13.27
N LYS A 94 -1.88 9.12 13.36
CA LYS A 94 -1.81 10.56 13.02
C LYS A 94 -0.84 11.32 13.93
N HIS A 95 -0.88 11.08 15.24
CA HIS A 95 0.07 11.71 16.17
C HIS A 95 1.51 11.27 15.89
N MET A 96 1.73 10.00 15.58
CA MET A 96 3.06 9.48 15.24
C MET A 96 3.63 10.13 13.98
N ALA A 97 2.80 10.32 12.95
CA ALA A 97 3.19 11.03 11.74
C ALA A 97 3.68 12.47 12.02
N TRP A 98 2.95 13.21 12.86
CA TRP A 98 3.31 14.57 13.24
C TRP A 98 4.60 14.64 14.07
N ILE A 99 4.74 13.75 15.05
CA ILE A 99 5.96 13.68 15.88
C ILE A 99 7.17 13.35 15.02
N LEU A 100 7.04 12.38 14.12
CA LEU A 100 8.12 11.96 13.22
C LEU A 100 8.58 13.11 12.33
N LEU A 101 7.65 13.86 11.73
CA LEU A 101 7.99 15.02 10.91
C LEU A 101 8.71 16.10 11.74
N GLY A 102 8.22 16.38 12.95
CA GLY A 102 8.85 17.32 13.88
C GLY A 102 10.28 16.96 14.24
N CYS A 103 10.57 15.67 14.48
CA CYS A 103 11.91 15.17 14.79
C CYS A 103 12.91 15.34 13.63
N LEU A 104 12.43 15.40 12.39
CA LEU A 104 13.28 15.52 11.21
C LEU A 104 13.67 16.97 10.88
N ILE A 105 12.91 17.95 11.40
CA ILE A 105 13.17 19.37 11.17
C ILE A 105 14.58 19.73 11.68
N GLY A 106 15.41 20.28 10.80
CA GLY A 106 16.80 20.67 11.11
C GLY A 106 17.79 19.50 11.19
N LYS A 107 17.34 18.25 10.97
CA LYS A 107 18.21 17.05 10.94
C LYS A 107 18.44 16.50 9.54
N VAL A 108 17.50 16.71 8.63
CA VAL A 108 17.58 16.28 7.22
C VAL A 108 17.37 17.47 6.28
N PRO A 109 17.82 17.37 5.01
CA PRO A 109 17.54 18.41 4.02
C PRO A 109 16.05 18.69 3.90
N CYS A 110 15.69 19.95 3.64
CA CYS A 110 14.30 20.37 3.53
C CYS A 110 13.51 19.54 2.51
N GLY A 111 14.13 19.09 1.42
CA GLY A 111 13.51 18.20 0.44
C GLY A 111 12.99 16.89 1.03
N VAL A 112 13.70 16.28 2.00
CA VAL A 112 13.26 15.03 2.65
C VAL A 112 12.00 15.30 3.48
N VAL A 113 12.00 16.40 4.24
CA VAL A 113 10.84 16.82 5.03
C VAL A 113 9.64 17.07 4.13
N LEU A 114 9.83 17.74 2.98
CA LEU A 114 8.77 18.02 2.02
C LEU A 114 8.21 16.73 1.38
N ALA A 115 9.08 15.79 0.99
CA ALA A 115 8.65 14.50 0.44
C ALA A 115 7.84 13.68 1.45
N PHE A 116 8.29 13.59 2.71
CA PHE A 116 7.56 12.86 3.73
C PHE A 116 6.26 13.57 4.12
N ARG A 117 6.27 14.90 4.24
CA ARG A 117 5.05 15.68 4.48
C ARG A 117 4.02 15.42 3.38
N ALA A 118 4.42 15.47 2.12
CA ALA A 118 3.53 15.23 0.99
C ALA A 118 2.86 13.84 1.05
N LEU A 119 3.61 12.79 1.38
CA LEU A 119 3.05 11.45 1.59
C LEU A 119 2.09 11.41 2.79
N LEU A 120 2.45 12.02 3.92
CA LEU A 120 1.58 12.06 5.10
C LEU A 120 0.29 12.85 4.86
N ASP A 121 0.36 13.96 4.12
CA ASP A 121 -0.80 14.75 3.72
C ASP A 121 -1.71 13.94 2.79
N PHE A 122 -1.14 13.19 1.85
CA PHE A 122 -1.91 12.27 1.01
C PHE A 122 -2.65 11.21 1.85
N ILE A 123 -1.96 10.58 2.81
CA ILE A 123 -2.57 9.60 3.71
C ILE A 123 -3.72 10.24 4.51
N TYR A 124 -3.53 11.47 4.95
CA TYR A 124 -4.55 12.20 5.70
C TYR A 124 -5.78 12.53 4.84
N LEU A 125 -5.56 13.02 3.61
CA LEU A 125 -6.63 13.35 2.67
C LEU A 125 -7.43 12.10 2.25
N ALA A 126 -6.75 10.98 1.99
CA ALA A 126 -7.40 9.72 1.61
C ALA A 126 -8.37 9.17 2.69
N GLN A 127 -8.30 9.67 3.92
CA GLN A 127 -9.18 9.31 5.03
C GLN A 127 -10.35 10.28 5.23
N TYR A 128 -10.54 11.25 4.35
CA TYR A 128 -11.70 12.13 4.45
C TYR A 128 -12.97 11.31 4.26
N SER A 129 -13.99 11.62 5.06
CA SER A 129 -15.30 10.95 4.96
C SER A 129 -16.10 11.42 3.74
N LEU A 130 -15.70 12.54 3.12
CA LEU A 130 -16.31 13.12 1.92
C LEU A 130 -15.22 13.75 1.04
N HIS A 131 -15.32 13.49 -0.26
CA HIS A 131 -14.49 14.12 -1.28
C HIS A 131 -15.34 14.95 -2.25
N ASP A 132 -14.73 16.03 -2.72
CA ASP A 132 -15.20 16.94 -3.76
C ASP A 132 -14.03 17.24 -4.71
N ASP A 133 -14.30 17.98 -5.80
CA ASP A 133 -13.28 18.31 -6.81
C ASP A 133 -12.10 19.10 -6.23
N VAL A 134 -12.29 19.76 -5.08
CA VAL A 134 -11.26 20.55 -4.40
C VAL A 134 -10.34 19.65 -3.59
N THR A 135 -10.90 18.77 -2.77
CA THR A 135 -10.13 17.81 -1.95
C THR A 135 -9.41 16.78 -2.80
N LEU A 136 -9.99 16.35 -3.92
CA LEU A 136 -9.31 15.50 -4.90
C LEU A 136 -8.11 16.21 -5.54
N ARG A 137 -8.22 17.52 -5.80
CA ARG A 137 -7.10 18.34 -6.28
C ARG A 137 -5.99 18.45 -5.24
N TYR A 138 -6.33 18.58 -3.97
CA TYR A 138 -5.34 18.52 -2.90
C TYR A 138 -4.59 17.19 -2.89
N MET A 139 -5.27 16.06 -3.14
CA MET A 139 -4.60 14.76 -3.26
C MET A 139 -3.63 14.73 -4.44
N GLU A 140 -4.04 15.21 -5.62
CA GLU A 140 -3.13 15.33 -6.78
C GLU A 140 -1.92 16.21 -6.47
N ASP A 141 -2.13 17.36 -5.83
CA ASP A 141 -1.07 18.31 -5.53
C ASP A 141 -0.08 17.74 -4.50
N THR A 142 -0.55 16.95 -3.53
CA THR A 142 0.37 16.22 -2.63
C THR A 142 1.22 15.21 -3.39
N LEU A 143 0.68 14.48 -4.38
CA LEU A 143 1.48 13.57 -5.20
C LEU A 143 2.51 14.33 -6.07
N LYS A 144 2.12 15.47 -6.67
CA LYS A 144 3.04 16.32 -7.43
C LYS A 144 4.19 16.82 -6.54
N GLU A 145 3.88 17.26 -5.33
CA GLU A 145 4.89 17.74 -4.38
C GLU A 145 5.83 16.60 -3.94
N PHE A 146 5.30 15.39 -3.70
CA PHE A 146 6.14 14.21 -3.44
C PHE A 146 7.08 13.95 -4.64
N HIS A 147 6.56 13.89 -5.86
CA HIS A 147 7.36 13.63 -7.05
C HIS A 147 8.43 14.68 -7.34
N LYS A 148 8.17 15.93 -6.99
CA LYS A 148 9.13 17.02 -7.10
C LYS A 148 10.32 16.88 -6.15
N HIS A 149 10.11 16.26 -4.98
CA HIS A 149 11.11 16.16 -3.93
C HIS A 149 11.71 14.77 -3.73
N LYS A 150 11.09 13.72 -4.29
CA LYS A 150 11.45 12.31 -4.04
C LYS A 150 12.91 11.97 -4.37
N ASP A 151 13.51 12.63 -5.36
CA ASP A 151 14.87 12.33 -5.82
C ASP A 151 15.93 12.61 -4.73
N VAL A 152 15.60 13.45 -3.75
CA VAL A 152 16.46 13.67 -2.57
C VAL A 152 16.70 12.39 -1.79
N LEU A 153 15.74 11.45 -1.78
CA LEU A 153 15.87 10.17 -1.09
C LEU A 153 16.90 9.27 -1.78
N ILE A 154 16.95 9.32 -3.12
CA ILE A 154 17.92 8.58 -3.93
C ILE A 154 19.30 9.22 -3.81
N ASN A 155 19.38 10.55 -3.91
CA ASN A 155 20.63 11.31 -3.83
C ASN A 155 21.33 11.16 -2.47
N LEU A 156 20.57 10.96 -1.40
CA LEU A 156 21.09 10.70 -0.05
C LEU A 156 21.34 9.20 0.22
N SER A 157 21.18 8.34 -0.80
CA SER A 157 21.30 6.89 -0.70
C SER A 157 20.41 6.26 0.39
N ILE A 158 19.25 6.88 0.68
CA ILE A 158 18.27 6.35 1.62
C ILE A 158 17.56 5.13 1.00
N HIS A 159 17.38 5.15 -0.32
CA HIS A 159 16.88 4.02 -1.11
C HIS A 159 17.45 4.06 -2.53
N ASN A 160 17.58 2.90 -3.19
CA ASN A 160 18.20 2.78 -4.51
C ASN A 160 17.32 3.31 -5.64
N ASP A 161 16.03 2.97 -5.61
CA ASP A 161 15.00 3.43 -6.54
C ASP A 161 13.71 3.78 -5.78
N LEU A 162 12.68 4.28 -6.46
CA LEU A 162 11.36 4.48 -5.83
C LEU A 162 10.26 3.77 -6.61
N ASP A 163 10.61 2.70 -7.32
CA ASP A 163 9.70 1.88 -8.11
C ASP A 163 8.99 0.87 -7.21
N ILE A 164 8.41 1.40 -6.14
CA ILE A 164 7.70 0.64 -5.11
C ILE A 164 6.23 0.55 -5.54
N PRO A 165 5.66 -0.65 -5.72
CA PRO A 165 4.27 -0.82 -6.17
C PRO A 165 3.25 -0.04 -5.32
N LYS A 166 3.52 0.08 -4.01
CA LYS A 166 2.69 0.85 -3.08
C LYS A 166 2.72 2.35 -3.36
N ILE A 167 3.86 2.92 -3.77
CA ILE A 167 3.94 4.34 -4.19
C ILE A 167 3.21 4.54 -5.51
N HIS A 168 3.40 3.62 -6.47
CA HIS A 168 2.66 3.67 -7.73
C HIS A 168 1.15 3.63 -7.49
N SER A 169 0.68 2.78 -6.57
CA SER A 169 -0.74 2.65 -6.26
C SER A 169 -1.43 3.94 -5.82
N LEU A 170 -0.69 4.92 -5.29
CA LEU A 170 -1.27 6.20 -4.86
C LEU A 170 -1.92 6.97 -6.02
N HIS A 171 -1.45 6.81 -7.25
CA HIS A 171 -2.05 7.43 -8.43
C HIS A 171 -3.47 6.91 -8.71
N HIS A 172 -3.76 5.68 -8.30
CA HIS A 172 -5.05 5.04 -8.55
C HIS A 172 -6.13 5.45 -7.55
N TYR A 173 -5.77 6.03 -6.39
CA TYR A 173 -6.74 6.44 -5.37
C TYR A 173 -7.75 7.44 -5.88
N ILE A 174 -7.29 8.46 -6.62
CA ILE A 174 -8.20 9.51 -7.15
C ILE A 174 -9.21 8.88 -8.11
N ASN A 175 -8.75 8.06 -9.05
CA ASN A 175 -9.63 7.34 -9.98
C ASN A 175 -10.59 6.38 -9.25
N SER A 176 -10.11 5.67 -8.23
CA SER A 176 -10.96 4.80 -7.41
C SER A 176 -12.01 5.56 -6.64
N ILE A 177 -11.70 6.76 -6.12
CA ILE A 177 -12.69 7.60 -5.45
C ILE A 177 -13.78 8.05 -6.43
N TYR A 178 -13.41 8.41 -7.68
CA TYR A 178 -14.40 8.73 -8.72
C TYR A 178 -15.29 7.54 -9.09
N LEU A 179 -14.73 6.32 -9.16
CA LEU A 179 -15.44 5.13 -9.64
C LEU A 179 -16.26 4.43 -8.54
N TYR A 180 -15.75 4.37 -7.32
CA TYR A 180 -16.28 3.55 -6.22
C TYR A 180 -16.75 4.38 -5.02
N GLY A 181 -16.57 5.70 -5.08
CA GLY A 181 -16.87 6.59 -3.99
C GLY A 181 -15.83 6.51 -2.87
N MET A 182 -16.29 6.78 -1.65
CA MET A 182 -15.40 6.95 -0.51
C MET A 182 -14.68 5.65 -0.10
N MET A 183 -13.47 5.80 0.42
CA MET A 183 -12.63 4.67 0.87
C MET A 183 -13.31 3.78 1.91
N ASP A 184 -14.17 4.35 2.76
CA ASP A 184 -14.94 3.61 3.77
C ASP A 184 -15.86 2.54 3.15
N ASN A 185 -16.27 2.71 1.88
CA ASN A 185 -17.16 1.77 1.19
C ASN A 185 -16.48 0.44 0.86
N TYR A 186 -15.16 0.39 0.81
CA TYR A 186 -14.38 -0.79 0.37
C TYR A 186 -13.10 -1.01 1.18
N ASN A 187 -12.95 -0.35 2.33
CA ASN A 187 -11.84 -0.58 3.24
C ASN A 187 -11.94 -1.98 3.88
N THR A 188 -10.85 -2.75 3.85
CA THR A 188 -10.84 -4.12 4.39
C THR A 188 -10.77 -4.17 5.91
N GLU A 189 -10.46 -3.05 6.59
CA GLU A 189 -10.45 -2.99 8.06
C GLU A 189 -11.75 -3.53 8.68
N MET A 190 -12.89 -3.24 8.07
CA MET A 190 -14.20 -3.74 8.52
C MET A 190 -14.29 -5.27 8.42
N PHE A 191 -13.82 -5.85 7.31
CA PHE A 191 -13.84 -7.31 7.11
C PHE A 191 -12.81 -8.02 8.01
N GLU A 192 -11.64 -7.41 8.23
CA GLU A 192 -10.59 -7.95 9.11
C GLU A 192 -11.05 -8.01 10.57
N HIS A 193 -11.78 -7.00 11.07
CA HIS A 193 -12.41 -7.04 12.39
C HIS A 193 -13.43 -8.18 12.50
N PHE A 194 -14.27 -8.38 11.48
CA PHE A 194 -15.20 -9.51 11.46
C PHE A 194 -14.47 -10.85 11.50
N HIS A 195 -13.39 -11.04 10.73
CA HIS A 195 -12.60 -12.26 10.78
C HIS A 195 -12.06 -12.55 12.19
N ILE A 196 -11.55 -11.53 12.88
CA ILE A 196 -11.08 -11.65 14.27
C ILE A 196 -12.22 -12.09 15.20
N ASP A 197 -13.39 -11.47 15.09
CA ASP A 197 -14.54 -11.78 15.94
C ASP A 197 -15.09 -13.19 15.68
N PHE A 198 -15.23 -13.59 14.42
CA PHE A 198 -15.63 -14.95 14.07
C PHE A 198 -14.63 -16.01 14.55
N CYS A 199 -13.32 -15.76 14.44
CA CYS A 199 -12.30 -16.66 14.97
C CYS A 199 -12.33 -16.74 16.50
N LYS A 200 -12.55 -15.61 17.19
CA LYS A 200 -12.65 -15.56 18.65
C LYS A 200 -13.91 -16.25 19.17
N GLU A 201 -15.05 -16.01 18.55
CA GLU A 201 -16.32 -16.64 18.94
C GLU A 201 -16.28 -18.15 18.67
N GLY A 202 -15.78 -18.56 17.50
CA GLY A 202 -15.55 -19.98 17.20
C GLY A 202 -14.66 -20.66 18.24
N ARG A 203 -13.57 -20.01 18.65
CA ARG A 203 -12.69 -20.49 19.73
C ARG A 203 -13.42 -20.57 21.08
N ARG A 204 -14.31 -19.63 21.39
CA ARG A 204 -15.04 -19.58 22.67
C ARG A 204 -16.15 -20.62 22.76
N VAL A 205 -16.73 -21.02 21.64
CA VAL A 205 -17.73 -22.10 21.57
C VAL A 205 -17.06 -23.49 21.62
N SER A 206 -15.80 -23.60 21.22
CA SER A 206 -15.04 -24.86 21.21
C SER A 206 -14.26 -25.18 22.51
N ASN A 207 -14.23 -24.28 23.51
CA ASN A 207 -13.59 -24.47 24.82
C ASN A 207 -14.62 -24.38 25.94
#